data_AF-A0A960JK10-F1
#
_entry.id   AF-A0A960JK10-F1
#
_cell.length_a   1.000
_cell.length_b   1.000
_cell.length_c   1.000
_cell.angle_alpha   90.00
_cell.angle_beta   90.00
_cell.angle_gamma   90.00
#
_symmetry.space_group_name_H-M   'P 1'
#
loop_
_entity.id
_entity.type
_entity.pdbx_description
1 polymer ?
#
loop_
_entity_poly.entity_id
_entity_poly.type
_entity_poly.pdbx_seq_one_letter_code
_entity_poly.pdbx_strand_id
1 'polypeptide(L)'
;MRGKSFLNAKGMSSIAILTFVSLIFGAFYQAAAQMPGQLAVTRLPNGTEMRFVYIPEGTFIMGSAFGNEKSKPEHRVFVSSFWMLQTEVTQRQWKAVMGGLPRTLCTVAGREQVLGNGTDPIDFSPLGDDKPIMCVDWNDTQQFMQKLNS
;
A
#
# COMPACT_ATOMS: atom_id res chain seq x y z
N MET A 1 -8.62 -61.37 -57.02
CA MET A 1 -7.58 -60.32 -57.16
C MET A 1 -8.11 -59.07 -56.44
N ARG A 2 -7.70 -58.79 -55.21
CA ARG A 2 -6.56 -57.93 -54.79
C ARG A 2 -6.97 -56.45 -54.56
N GLY A 3 -7.20 -56.10 -53.28
CA GLY A 3 -7.04 -54.76 -52.65
C GLY A 3 -8.05 -53.68 -53.06
N LYS A 4 -8.38 -52.64 -52.29
CA LYS A 4 -7.85 -51.95 -51.09
C LYS A 4 -9.08 -51.18 -50.49
N SER A 5 -9.19 -50.65 -49.29
CA SER A 5 -8.24 -50.22 -48.26
C SER A 5 -9.06 -49.93 -47.00
N PHE A 6 -8.68 -50.54 -45.88
CA PHE A 6 -9.09 -50.17 -44.54
C PHE A 6 -8.49 -48.81 -44.17
N LEU A 7 -9.30 -47.85 -43.76
CA LEU A 7 -8.90 -46.83 -42.78
C LEU A 7 -9.92 -46.88 -41.65
N ASN A 8 -9.52 -47.60 -40.61
CA ASN A 8 -10.27 -47.80 -39.38
C ASN A 8 -9.99 -46.62 -38.44
N ALA A 9 -11.02 -45.82 -38.16
CA ALA A 9 -11.01 -44.78 -37.15
C ALA A 9 -11.02 -45.42 -35.75
N LYS A 10 -9.87 -45.84 -35.23
CA LYS A 10 -9.70 -46.25 -33.83
C LYS A 10 -8.34 -45.79 -33.31
N GLY A 11 -8.36 -44.90 -32.33
CA GLY A 11 -7.19 -44.65 -31.48
C GLY A 11 -6.64 -43.23 -31.43
N MET A 12 -7.48 -42.20 -31.30
CA MET A 12 -6.99 -40.94 -30.72
C MET A 12 -6.96 -41.10 -29.20
N SER A 13 -5.73 -41.30 -28.71
CA SER A 13 -5.31 -41.61 -27.36
C SER A 13 -5.84 -40.64 -26.30
N SER A 14 -6.46 -41.16 -25.22
CA SER A 14 -6.91 -40.42 -24.03
C SER A 14 -5.84 -39.53 -23.38
N ILE A 15 -4.55 -39.73 -23.70
CA ILE A 15 -3.43 -38.94 -23.19
C ILE A 15 -3.36 -37.57 -23.88
N ALA A 16 -3.83 -37.44 -25.12
CA ALA A 16 -3.75 -36.18 -25.89
C ALA A 16 -4.78 -35.13 -25.46
N ILE A 17 -5.88 -35.53 -24.83
CA ILE A 17 -6.94 -34.61 -24.38
C ILE A 17 -6.61 -34.03 -22.99
N LEU A 18 -6.04 -34.84 -22.10
CA LEU A 18 -5.62 -34.40 -20.75
C LEU A 18 -4.45 -33.40 -20.78
N THR A 19 -3.50 -33.55 -21.70
CA THR A 19 -2.40 -32.58 -21.86
C THR A 19 -2.88 -31.26 -22.45
N PHE A 20 -3.90 -31.28 -23.32
CA PHE A 20 -4.49 -30.08 -23.91
C PHE A 20 -5.28 -29.25 -22.88
N VAL A 21 -6.06 -29.89 -22.00
CA VAL A 21 -6.78 -29.20 -20.92
C VAL A 21 -5.81 -28.61 -19.89
N SER A 22 -4.69 -29.28 -19.60
CA SER A 22 -3.65 -28.77 -18.71
C SER A 22 -2.88 -27.58 -19.32
N LEU A 23 -2.68 -27.54 -20.65
CA LEU A 23 -2.09 -26.38 -21.33
C LEU A 23 -3.03 -25.17 -21.33
N ILE A 24 -4.34 -25.40 -21.43
CA ILE A 24 -5.34 -24.32 -21.34
C ILE A 24 -5.45 -23.81 -19.89
N PHE A 25 -5.46 -24.68 -18.87
CA PHE A 25 -5.45 -24.25 -17.47
C PHE A 25 -4.10 -23.64 -17.03
N GLY A 26 -2.98 -24.11 -17.57
CA GLY A 26 -1.63 -23.62 -17.29
C GLY A 26 -1.37 -22.22 -17.86
N ALA A 27 -1.98 -21.88 -19.01
CA ALA A 27 -1.93 -20.53 -19.58
C ALA A 27 -2.88 -19.54 -18.88
N PHE A 28 -3.83 -20.02 -18.07
CA PHE A 28 -4.70 -19.17 -17.24
C PHE A 28 -4.14 -18.88 -15.84
N TYR A 29 -2.95 -19.39 -15.50
CA TYR A 29 -2.10 -18.78 -14.47
C TYR A 29 -1.41 -17.52 -15.02
N GLN A 30 -2.18 -16.64 -15.69
CA GLN A 30 -1.67 -15.30 -15.96
C GLN A 30 -1.57 -14.64 -14.58
N ALA A 31 -0.34 -14.33 -14.16
CA ALA A 31 -0.05 -13.59 -12.95
C ALA A 31 -1.09 -12.48 -12.76
N ALA A 32 -1.74 -12.44 -11.59
CA ALA A 32 -2.67 -11.37 -11.26
C ALA A 32 -1.88 -10.06 -11.32
N ALA A 33 -1.90 -9.38 -12.47
CA ALA A 33 -1.25 -8.11 -12.66
C ALA A 33 -1.95 -7.13 -11.72
N GLN A 34 -1.20 -6.59 -10.76
CA GLN A 34 -1.74 -5.68 -9.78
C GLN A 34 -2.18 -4.41 -10.50
N MET A 35 -3.47 -4.07 -10.43
CA MET A 35 -4.03 -2.98 -11.23
C MET A 35 -3.77 -1.63 -10.54
N PRO A 36 -3.54 -0.53 -11.28
CA PRO A 36 -3.44 0.80 -10.69
C PRO A 36 -4.67 1.10 -9.84
N GLY A 37 -4.47 1.56 -8.60
CA GLY A 37 -5.58 1.84 -7.69
C GLY A 37 -6.15 0.62 -6.95
N GLN A 38 -5.57 -0.58 -7.13
CA GLN A 38 -5.93 -1.75 -6.32
C GLN A 38 -5.76 -1.44 -4.84
N LEU A 39 -6.71 -1.92 -4.02
CA LEU A 39 -6.70 -1.73 -2.58
C LEU A 39 -6.17 -2.99 -1.87
N ALA A 40 -5.26 -2.79 -0.92
CA ALA A 40 -4.91 -3.77 0.10
C ALA A 40 -5.39 -3.26 1.46
N VAL A 41 -5.96 -4.14 2.27
CA VAL A 41 -6.45 -3.82 3.62
C VAL A 41 -5.66 -4.63 4.63
N THR A 42 -4.93 -3.94 5.50
CA THR A 42 -4.26 -4.55 6.65
C THR A 42 -5.11 -4.30 7.89
N ARG A 43 -5.41 -5.37 8.64
CA ARG A 43 -6.12 -5.28 9.92
C ARG A 43 -5.11 -5.17 11.05
N LEU A 44 -5.21 -4.08 11.80
CA LEU A 44 -4.47 -3.82 13.02
C LEU A 44 -5.19 -4.42 14.24
N PRO A 45 -4.55 -4.44 15.42
CA PRO A 45 -5.22 -4.76 16.67
C PRO A 45 -6.52 -3.94 16.87
N ASN A 46 -7.48 -4.53 17.57
CA ASN A 46 -8.79 -3.93 17.86
C ASN A 46 -9.67 -3.65 16.63
N GLY A 47 -9.40 -4.31 15.49
CA GLY A 47 -10.23 -4.23 14.29
C GLY A 47 -10.06 -2.95 13.48
N THR A 48 -9.02 -2.15 13.77
CA THR A 48 -8.70 -0.97 12.97
C THR A 48 -8.11 -1.39 11.62
N GLU A 49 -8.44 -0.68 10.54
CA GLU A 49 -7.95 -1.00 9.20
C GLU A 49 -7.01 0.07 8.66
N MET A 50 -5.99 -0.36 7.91
CA MET A 50 -5.15 0.49 7.06
C MET A 50 -5.36 0.10 5.60
N ARG A 51 -5.75 1.07 4.78
CA ARG A 51 -6.05 0.87 3.35
C ARG A 51 -4.91 1.41 2.51
N PHE A 52 -4.23 0.53 1.80
CA PHE A 52 -3.14 0.89 0.90
C PHE A 52 -3.62 0.85 -0.54
N VAL A 53 -3.15 1.80 -1.34
CA VAL A 53 -3.39 1.91 -2.77
C VAL A 53 -2.13 1.47 -3.50
N TYR A 54 -2.28 0.59 -4.49
CA TYR A 54 -1.16 0.22 -5.35
C TYR A 54 -0.83 1.33 -6.33
N ILE A 55 0.44 1.76 -6.31
CA ILE A 55 1.02 2.70 -7.24
C ILE A 55 1.91 1.89 -8.20
N PRO A 56 1.54 1.81 -9.49
CA PRO A 56 2.34 1.09 -10.48
C PRO A 56 3.69 1.80 -10.68
N GLU A 57 4.68 1.06 -11.17
CA GLU A 57 5.95 1.66 -11.55
C GLU A 57 5.78 2.63 -12.72
N GLY A 58 6.65 3.62 -12.78
CA GLY A 58 6.59 4.58 -13.87
C GLY A 58 7.56 5.73 -13.72
N THR A 59 7.56 6.59 -14.74
CA THR A 59 8.32 7.84 -14.75
C THR A 59 7.37 9.02 -14.63
N PHE A 60 7.66 9.95 -13.72
CA PHE A 60 6.93 11.21 -13.60
C PHE A 60 7.89 12.41 -13.53
N ILE A 61 7.35 13.62 -13.63
CA ILE A 61 8.11 14.86 -13.48
C ILE A 61 8.00 15.31 -12.02
N MET A 62 9.13 15.35 -11.31
CA MET A 62 9.22 15.88 -9.95
C MET A 62 9.78 17.30 -9.99
N GLY A 63 9.27 18.17 -9.11
CA GLY A 63 9.65 19.57 -9.03
C GLY A 63 8.66 20.49 -9.72
N SER A 64 9.02 21.77 -9.87
CA SER A 64 8.19 22.77 -10.55
C SER A 64 9.06 23.78 -11.28
N ALA A 65 8.73 24.07 -12.55
CA ALA A 65 9.41 25.09 -13.35
C ALA A 65 9.21 26.51 -12.77
N PHE A 66 8.12 26.73 -12.03
CA PHE A 66 7.75 28.03 -11.46
C PHE A 66 7.77 28.05 -9.92
N GLY A 67 8.24 26.97 -9.28
CA GLY A 67 8.35 26.85 -7.83
C GLY A 67 9.45 27.72 -7.21
N ASN A 68 9.57 27.61 -5.88
CA ASN A 68 10.70 28.18 -5.15
C ASN A 68 12.01 27.43 -5.49
N GLU A 69 13.16 27.95 -5.04
CA GLU A 69 14.47 27.35 -5.32
C GLU A 69 14.60 25.90 -4.85
N LYS A 70 13.90 25.52 -3.78
CA LYS A 70 13.91 24.14 -3.24
C LYS A 70 13.07 23.16 -4.05
N SER A 71 12.14 23.66 -4.87
CA SER A 71 11.27 22.84 -5.72
C SER A 71 11.71 22.80 -7.19
N LYS A 72 12.77 23.53 -7.55
CA LYS A 72 13.33 23.59 -8.91
C LYS A 72 14.58 22.71 -9.04
N PRO A 73 14.94 22.26 -10.26
CA PRO A 73 14.14 22.28 -11.49
C PRO A 73 13.19 21.07 -11.57
N GLU A 74 12.29 21.09 -12.56
CA GLU A 74 11.62 19.88 -13.00
C GLU A 74 12.61 18.87 -13.55
N HIS A 75 12.47 17.59 -13.18
CA HIS A 75 13.28 16.49 -13.69
C HIS A 75 12.49 15.18 -13.69
N ARG A 76 12.89 14.25 -14.58
CA ARG A 76 12.26 12.93 -14.70
C ARG A 76 12.76 12.01 -13.58
N VAL A 77 11.82 11.38 -12.88
CA VAL A 77 12.11 10.39 -11.83
C VAL A 77 11.37 9.10 -12.17
N PHE A 78 12.10 7.99 -12.21
CA PHE A 78 11.54 6.65 -12.27
C PHE A 78 11.42 6.08 -10.86
N VAL A 79 10.28 5.47 -10.55
CA VAL A 79 10.03 4.79 -9.27
C VAL A 79 9.45 3.42 -9.56
N SER A 80 9.99 2.38 -8.92
CA SER A 80 9.43 1.03 -8.93
C SER A 80 8.04 1.00 -8.28
N SER A 81 7.23 0.00 -8.57
CA SER A 81 5.89 -0.06 -8.01
C SER A 81 5.90 -0.23 -6.49
N PHE A 82 4.95 0.39 -5.80
CA PHE A 82 4.87 0.32 -4.34
C PHE A 82 3.43 0.52 -3.87
N TRP A 83 3.21 0.30 -2.57
CA TRP A 83 1.93 0.55 -1.91
C TRP A 83 2.03 1.82 -1.07
N MET A 84 1.02 2.69 -1.16
CA MET A 84 0.94 3.91 -0.35
C MET A 84 -0.35 3.91 0.47
N LEU A 85 -0.30 4.36 1.73
CA LEU A 85 -1.51 4.52 2.54
C LEU A 85 -2.44 5.54 1.86
N GLN A 86 -3.74 5.25 1.82
CA GLN A 86 -4.73 6.10 1.14
C GLN A 86 -4.88 7.48 1.80
N THR A 87 -4.65 7.57 3.11
CA THR A 87 -4.75 8.78 3.92
C THR A 87 -3.49 8.91 4.77
N GLU A 88 -3.31 10.03 5.47
CA GLU A 88 -2.39 10.09 6.58
C GLU A 88 -2.76 9.05 7.66
N VAL A 89 -1.78 8.63 8.46
CA VAL A 89 -2.00 7.72 9.59
C VAL A 89 -2.92 8.42 10.58
N THR A 90 -4.02 7.76 10.97
CA THR A 90 -4.98 8.34 11.92
C THR A 90 -4.58 8.11 13.36
N GLN A 91 -5.14 8.89 14.28
CA GLN A 91 -4.94 8.70 15.72
C GLN A 91 -5.37 7.30 16.19
N ARG A 92 -6.44 6.73 15.61
CA ARG A 92 -6.87 5.35 15.91
C ARG A 92 -5.84 4.33 15.45
N GLN A 93 -5.34 4.44 14.22
CA GLN A 93 -4.31 3.55 13.67
C GLN A 93 -3.02 3.63 14.49
N TRP A 94 -2.58 4.83 14.85
CA TRP A 94 -1.43 5.03 15.71
C TRP A 94 -1.59 4.33 17.06
N LYS A 95 -2.70 4.56 17.76
CA LYS A 95 -2.99 3.91 19.05
C LYS A 95 -3.02 2.39 18.93
N ALA A 96 -3.56 1.85 17.84
CA ALA A 96 -3.62 0.41 17.61
C ALA A 96 -2.23 -0.23 17.52
N VAL A 97 -1.23 0.46 16.96
CA VAL A 97 0.15 -0.03 16.81
C VAL A 97 1.01 0.31 18.04
N MET A 98 0.89 1.54 18.55
CA MET A 98 1.80 2.08 19.56
C MET A 98 1.28 1.91 20.99
N GLY A 99 -0.01 1.62 21.18
CA GLY A 99 -0.65 1.45 22.48
C GLY A 99 -1.13 2.75 23.14
N GLY A 100 -0.93 3.90 22.49
CA GLY A 100 -1.31 5.22 23.01
C GLY A 100 -0.88 6.35 22.08
N LEU A 101 -1.26 7.57 22.41
CA LEU A 101 -0.79 8.78 21.70
C LEU A 101 0.64 9.13 22.12
N PRO A 102 1.44 9.75 21.24
CA PRO A 102 2.76 10.26 21.60
C PRO A 102 2.63 11.28 22.73
N ARG A 103 3.64 11.32 23.61
CA ARG A 103 3.75 12.32 24.68
C ARG A 103 4.59 13.52 24.28
N THR A 104 5.07 13.53 23.04
CA THR A 104 5.98 14.55 22.50
C THR A 104 5.28 15.90 22.42
N LEU A 105 5.93 16.92 22.96
CA LEU A 105 5.44 18.29 22.92
C LEU A 105 5.63 18.81 21.51
N CYS A 106 4.54 19.18 20.83
CA CYS A 106 4.68 19.96 19.62
C CYS A 106 4.84 21.43 19.98
N THR A 107 5.96 22.01 19.56
CA THR A 107 6.13 23.45 19.57
C THR A 107 5.27 24.05 18.47
N VAL A 108 4.02 24.39 18.79
CA VAL A 108 3.13 25.08 17.85
C VAL A 108 3.31 26.58 18.06
N ALA A 109 3.71 27.27 17.00
CA ALA A 109 3.96 28.72 17.02
C ALA A 109 4.96 29.20 18.09
N GLY A 110 6.04 28.43 18.33
CA GLY A 110 7.14 28.86 19.21
C GLY A 110 6.87 28.71 20.71
N ARG A 111 5.81 28.02 21.13
CA ARG A 111 5.60 27.61 22.52
C ARG A 111 5.76 26.10 22.67
N GLU A 112 6.74 25.69 23.48
CA GLU A 112 6.85 24.31 23.97
C GLU A 112 5.66 24.06 24.91
N GLN A 113 4.64 23.35 24.43
CA GLN A 113 3.40 23.16 25.17
C GLN A 113 3.32 21.72 25.67
N VAL A 114 3.23 21.55 26.99
CA VAL A 114 3.07 20.23 27.63
C VAL A 114 1.70 19.66 27.30
N LEU A 115 1.63 18.68 26.40
CA LEU A 115 0.38 18.02 26.02
C LEU A 115 -0.15 17.20 27.21
N GLY A 116 -1.24 17.63 27.84
CA GLY A 116 -1.94 16.80 28.81
C GLY A 116 -2.66 17.47 29.98
N ASN A 117 -2.68 18.81 30.11
CA ASN A 117 -3.34 19.48 31.25
C ASN A 117 -4.73 20.10 30.94
N GLY A 118 -5.34 19.77 29.80
CA GLY A 118 -6.74 20.08 29.49
C GLY A 118 -7.15 21.56 29.50
N THR A 119 -6.20 22.51 29.54
CA THR A 119 -6.46 23.94 29.78
C THR A 119 -5.79 24.86 28.75
N ASP A 120 -5.05 24.32 27.78
CA ASP A 120 -4.42 25.13 26.75
C ASP A 120 -5.34 25.35 25.53
N PRO A 121 -5.37 26.56 24.94
CA PRO A 121 -6.28 26.90 23.82
C PRO A 121 -6.00 26.18 22.50
N ILE A 122 -4.90 25.44 22.41
CA ILE A 122 -4.55 24.61 21.25
C ILE A 122 -4.46 23.16 21.75
N ASP A 123 -5.63 22.60 22.01
CA ASP A 123 -5.78 21.22 22.42
C ASP A 123 -5.67 20.30 21.19
N PHE A 124 -4.49 19.72 20.98
CA PHE A 124 -4.28 18.67 19.98
C PHE A 124 -4.57 17.26 20.54
N SER A 125 -5.02 17.16 21.80
CA SER A 125 -5.63 15.94 22.31
C SER A 125 -7.02 15.73 21.70
N PRO A 126 -7.51 14.49 21.70
CA PRO A 126 -7.91 13.80 20.48
C PRO A 126 -8.74 14.67 19.54
N LEU A 127 -8.08 15.23 18.50
CA LEU A 127 -8.77 15.88 17.37
C LEU A 127 -9.88 14.99 16.77
N GLY A 128 -9.76 13.68 17.02
CA GLY A 128 -10.71 12.62 16.71
C GLY A 128 -9.95 11.39 16.26
N ASP A 129 -10.51 10.22 16.51
CA ASP A 129 -9.90 8.95 16.11
C ASP A 129 -9.55 8.87 14.61
N ASP A 130 -10.35 9.52 13.77
CA ASP A 130 -10.20 9.56 12.30
C ASP A 130 -9.41 10.78 11.81
N LYS A 131 -8.81 11.57 12.71
CA LYS A 131 -7.91 12.67 12.32
C LYS A 131 -6.48 12.16 12.15
N PRO A 132 -5.66 12.84 11.32
CA PRO A 132 -4.24 12.55 11.24
C PRO A 132 -3.58 12.61 12.62
N ILE A 133 -2.66 11.68 12.87
CA ILE A 133 -1.72 11.82 13.97
C ILE A 133 -0.78 12.98 13.66
N MET A 134 -0.60 13.85 14.65
CA MET A 134 0.26 15.02 14.57
C MET A 134 1.29 14.94 15.69
N CYS A 135 2.30 15.82 15.63
CA CYS A 135 3.28 15.96 16.71
C CYS A 135 4.13 14.71 16.96
N VAL A 136 4.34 13.92 15.90
CA VAL A 136 5.28 12.81 15.87
C VAL A 136 6.53 13.25 15.14
N ASP A 137 7.69 12.91 15.68
CA ASP A 137 8.96 13.18 15.02
C ASP A 137 9.39 12.00 14.11
N TRP A 138 10.55 12.16 13.47
CA TRP A 138 11.09 11.13 12.59
C TRP A 138 11.38 9.82 13.34
N ASN A 139 11.86 9.89 14.59
CA ASN A 139 12.21 8.72 15.39
C ASN A 139 10.95 7.97 15.89
N ASP A 140 9.91 8.69 16.29
CA ASP A 140 8.59 8.13 16.59
C ASP A 140 8.02 7.39 15.38
N THR A 141 8.19 7.97 14.18
CA THR A 141 7.77 7.34 12.93
C THR A 141 8.55 6.06 12.64
N GLN A 142 9.87 6.02 12.88
CA GLN A 142 10.65 4.79 12.72
C GLN A 142 10.16 3.69 13.67
N GLN A 143 9.89 4.02 14.93
CA GLN A 143 9.36 3.05 15.90
C GLN A 143 7.98 2.53 15.50
N PHE A 144 7.10 3.42 15.01
CA PHE A 144 5.81 3.03 14.47
C PHE A 144 5.97 2.02 13.32
N MET A 145 6.85 2.30 12.37
CA MET A 145 7.11 1.40 11.24
C MET A 145 7.71 0.05 11.67
N GLN A 146 8.57 0.04 12.69
CA GLN A 146 9.12 -1.21 13.24
C GLN A 146 8.02 -2.07 13.87
N LYS A 147 7.15 -1.49 14.70
CA LYS A 147 6.04 -2.22 15.33
C LYS A 147 4.96 -2.64 14.35
N LEU A 148 4.73 -1.85 13.30
CA LEU A 148 3.76 -2.19 12.26
C LEU A 148 4.20 -3.43 11.46
N ASN A 149 5.52 -3.63 11.31
CA ASN A 149 6.12 -4.70 10.51
C ASN A 149 6.63 -5.91 11.33
N SER A 150 6.48 -5.89 12.66
CA SER A 150 6.87 -6.99 13.55
C SER A 150 5.78 -8.05 13.67
#